data_AF-A0A0J5GW59-F1
#
_entry.id   AF-A0A0J5GW59-F1
#
_cell.length_a   1.000
_cell.length_b   1.000
_cell.length_c   1.000
_cell.angle_alpha   90.00
_cell.angle_beta   90.00
_cell.angle_gamma   90.00
#
_symmetry.space_group_name_H-M   'P 1'
#
loop_
_entity.id
_entity.type
_entity.pdbx_description
1 polymer ?
#
loop_
_entity_poly.entity_id
_entity_poly.type
_entity_poly.pdbx_seq_one_letter_code
_entity_poly.pdbx_strand_id
1 'polypeptide(L)' 'MKLVELAVEKKRNQMMQTAFKTGLTSVETVRLSQELDEMLNVFIPPIPEEQVEKRSKIKKDSCIS' A
#
# COMPACT_ATOMS: atom_id res chain seq x y z
N MET A 1 -9.05 15.15 -1.33
CA MET A 1 -7.96 14.25 -0.91
C MET A 1 -7.24 14.90 0.25
N LYS A 2 -6.92 14.14 1.30
CA LYS A 2 -6.14 14.63 2.44
C LYS A 2 -4.66 14.77 2.04
N LEU A 3 -3.95 15.73 2.63
CA LEU A 3 -2.54 16.04 2.29
C LEU A 3 -1.61 14.83 2.45
N VAL A 4 -1.91 13.97 3.42
CA VAL A 4 -1.21 12.70 3.67
C VAL A 4 -1.42 11.69 2.54
N GLU A 5 -2.65 11.52 2.06
CA GLU A 5 -2.97 10.61 0.95
C GLU A 5 -2.20 11.01 -0.32
N LEU A 6 -2.09 12.32 -0.57
CA LEU A 6 -1.32 12.86 -1.68
C LEU A 6 0.19 12.57 -1.54
N ALA A 7 0.74 12.64 -0.33
CA ALA A 7 2.14 12.34 -0.07
C ALA A 7 2.45 10.84 -0.29
N VAL A 8 1.57 9.96 0.19
CA VAL A 8 1.67 8.51 -0.04
C VAL A 8 1.58 8.19 -1.52
N GLU A 9 0.60 8.75 -2.24
CA GLU A 9 0.41 8.49 -3.66
C GLU A 9 1.61 9.02 -4.48
N LYS A 10 2.17 10.17 -4.11
CA LYS A 10 3.40 10.68 -4.74
C LYS A 10 4.56 9.71 -4.55
N LYS A 11 4.78 9.21 -3.34
CA LYS A 11 5.86 8.29 -3.02
C LYS A 11 5.70 6.94 -3.74
N ARG A 12 4.46 6.43 -3.80
CA ARG A 12 4.10 5.24 -4.58
C ARG A 12 4.43 5.40 -6.06
N ASN A 13 4.08 6.54 -6.65
CA ASN A 13 4.41 6.82 -8.05
C ASN A 13 5.93 6.89 -8.29
N GLN A 14 6.69 7.48 -7.35
CA GLN A 14 8.15 7.47 -7.44
C GLN A 14 8.72 6.05 -7.42
N MET A 15 8.28 5.21 -6.46
CA MET A 15 8.69 3.80 -6.38
C MET A 15 8.40 3.05 -7.68
N MET A 16 7.18 3.20 -8.23
CA MET A 16 6.78 2.55 -9.48
C MET A 16 7.63 3.02 -10.66
N GLN A 17 7.86 4.33 -10.79
CA GLN A 17 8.70 4.86 -11.87
C GLN A 17 10.14 4.37 -11.78
N THR A 18 10.70 4.29 -10.57
CA THR A 18 12.04 3.71 -10.37
C THR A 18 12.03 2.22 -10.71
N ALA A 19 11.03 1.46 -10.24
CA ALA A 19 10.89 0.03 -10.56
C ALA A 19 10.82 -0.24 -12.06
N PHE A 20 10.12 0.60 -12.83
CA PHE A 20 10.06 0.48 -14.29
C PHE A 20 11.42 0.72 -14.96
N LYS A 21 12.31 1.49 -14.35
CA LYS A 21 13.63 1.82 -14.90
C LYS A 21 14.72 0.84 -14.47
N THR A 22 14.73 0.46 -13.20
CA THR A 22 15.84 -0.29 -12.56
C THR A 22 15.45 -1.70 -12.14
N GLY A 23 14.16 -2.03 -12.17
CA GLY A 23 13.61 -3.30 -11.70
C GLY A 23 13.19 -3.26 -10.24
N LEU A 24 12.21 -4.10 -9.89
CA LEU A 24 11.62 -4.18 -8.54
C LEU A 24 12.60 -4.59 -7.46
N THR A 25 13.60 -5.39 -7.81
CA THR A 25 14.63 -5.90 -6.89
C THR A 25 15.84 -4.97 -6.79
N SER A 26 15.85 -3.85 -7.52
CA SER A 26 16.93 -2.88 -7.41
C SER A 26 16.96 -2.28 -6.01
N VAL A 27 18.16 -2.01 -5.50
CA VAL A 27 18.35 -1.43 -4.16
C VAL A 27 17.57 -0.13 -4.01
N GLU A 28 17.50 0.68 -5.06
CA GLU A 28 16.76 1.94 -5.07
C GLU A 28 15.24 1.73 -4.93
N THR A 29 14.66 0.79 -5.70
CA THR A 29 13.24 0.46 -5.59
C THR A 29 12.91 -0.15 -4.23
N VAL A 30 13.75 -1.04 -3.71
CA VAL A 30 13.57 -1.64 -2.39
C VAL A 30 13.57 -0.55 -1.31
N ARG A 31 14.50 0.41 -1.36
CA ARG A 31 14.52 1.52 -0.40
C ARG A 31 13.26 2.37 -0.48
N LEU A 32 12.80 2.70 -1.68
CA LEU A 32 11.56 3.45 -1.88
C LEU A 32 10.32 2.68 -1.37
N SER A 33 10.30 1.35 -1.49
CA SER A 33 9.22 0.53 -0.94
C SER A 33 9.18 0.52 0.59
N GLN A 34 10.34 0.50 1.24
CA GLN A 34 10.46 0.55 2.70
C GLN A 34 10.00 1.92 3.23
N GLU A 35 10.47 3.00 2.62
CA GLU A 35 10.04 4.36 2.97
C GLU A 35 8.52 4.54 2.78
N LEU A 36 7.94 3.93 1.75
CA LEU A 36 6.48 3.94 1.52
C LEU A 36 5.73 3.15 2.59
N ASP A 37 6.24 1.98 3.00
CA ASP A 37 5.64 1.14 4.04
C ASP A 37 5.66 1.82 5.41
N GLU A 38 6.78 2.47 5.76
CA GLU A 38 6.89 3.29 6.98
C GLU A 38 5.83 4.39 7.01
N MET A 39 5.64 5.09 5.88
CA MET A 39 4.58 6.09 5.76
C MET A 39 3.20 5.44 5.98
N LEU A 40 2.92 4.30 5.33
CA LEU A 40 1.63 3.62 5.48
C LEU A 40 1.37 3.15 6.91
N ASN A 41 2.36 2.58 7.59
CA ASN A 41 2.22 2.05 8.95
C ASN A 41 1.94 3.16 9.98
N VAL A 42 2.41 4.38 9.76
CA VAL A 42 2.06 5.55 10.60
C VAL A 42 0.57 5.90 10.47
N PHE A 43 -0.02 5.71 9.30
CA PHE A 43 -1.41 6.14 9.02
C PHE A 43 -2.43 5.00 9.12
N ILE A 44 -2.00 3.77 8.85
CA ILE A 44 -2.80 2.55 8.88
C ILE A 44 -2.10 1.65 9.89
N PRO A 45 -2.37 1.81 11.19
CA PRO A 45 -1.82 0.91 12.18
C PRO A 45 -2.19 -0.53 11.81
N PRO A 46 -1.28 -1.50 12.00
CA PRO A 46 -1.54 -2.88 11.69
C PRO A 46 -2.83 -3.29 12.40
N ILE A 47 -3.80 -3.76 11.60
CA ILE A 47 -5.02 -4.31 12.15
C ILE A 47 -4.61 -5.58 12.89
N PRO A 48 -4.91 -5.74 14.18
CA PRO A 48 -4.67 -7.00 14.88
C PRO A 48 -5.28 -8.14 14.05
N GLU A 49 -4.52 -9.23 13.90
CA GLU A 49 -4.80 -10.32 12.95
C GLU A 49 -6.22 -10.91 13.10
N GLU A 50 -6.87 -10.72 14.25
CA GLU A 50 -8.25 -11.11 14.56
C GLU A 50 -9.36 -10.49 13.66
N GLN A 51 -9.10 -9.44 12.88
CA GLN A 51 -10.15 -8.76 12.08
C GLN A 51 -10.04 -8.97 10.56
N VAL A 52 -9.01 -9.67 10.07
CA VAL A 52 -8.81 -9.90 8.62
C VAL A 52 -9.96 -10.73 8.02
N GLU A 53 -10.55 -11.62 8.80
CA GLU A 53 -11.64 -12.50 8.36
C GLU A 53 -12.96 -11.78 8.04
N LYS A 54 -13.19 -10.57 8.59
CA LYS A 54 -14.45 -9.84 8.39
C LYS A 54 -14.48 -9.04 7.09
N ARG A 55 -13.33 -8.64 6.53
CA ARG A 55 -13.27 -7.93 5.23
C ARG A 55 -13.53 -8.86 4.04
N SER A 56 -13.24 -10.14 4.17
CA SER A 56 -13.45 -11.15 3.11
C SER A 56 -14.92 -11.56 2.93
N LYS A 57 -15.81 -11.23 3.87
CA LYS A 57 -17.24 -11.59 3.79
C LYS A 57 -18.10 -10.57 3.03
N ILE A 58 -17.70 -9.29 2.95
CA ILE A 58 -18.50 -8.26 2.24
C ILE A 58 -18.47 -8.43 0.71
N LYS A 59 -17.43 -9.06 0.13
CA LYS A 59 -17.35 -9.26 -1.33
C LYS A 59 -18.09 -10.49 -1.87
N LYS A 60 -18.53 -11.44 -1.02
CA LYS A 60 -19.22 -12.65 -1.50
C LYS A 60 -20.74 -12.47 -1.65
N ASP A 61 -21.35 -11.53 -0.95
CA ASP A 61 -22.81 -11.39 -0.96
C ASP A 61 -23.36 -10.39 -1.99
N SER A 62 -22.49 -9.74 -2.79
CA SER A 62 -22.93 -8.79 -3.84
C SER A 62 -23.09 -9.44 -5.23
N CYS A 63 -22.87 -10.75 -5.36
CA CYS A 63 -23.04 -11.46 -6.63
C CYS A 63 -23.88 -12.74 -6.47
N ILE A 64 -24.97 -12.69 -5.70
CA ILE A 64 -26.10 -13.63 -5.85
C ILE A 64 -27.38 -12.83 -5.60
N SER A 65 -27.94 -12.21 -6.64
CA SER A 65 -29.37 -11.93 -6.85
C SER A 65 -29.57 -11.42 -8.27
#